data_AF-N2AG93-F1
#
_entry.id   AF-N2AG93-F1
#
_cell.length_a   1.000
_cell.length_b   1.000
_cell.length_c   1.000
_cell.angle_alpha   90.00
_cell.angle_beta   90.00
_cell.angle_gamma   90.00
#
_symmetry.space_group_name_H-M   'P 1'
#
loop_
_entity.id
_entity.type
_entity.pdbx_description
1 polymer ?
#
loop_
_entity_poly.entity_id
_entity_poly.type
_entity_poly.pdbx_seq_one_letter_code
_entity_poly.pdbx_strand_id
1 'polypeptide(L)'
;MMSVLIDPYMFKLSDTHEIKNNISFFLKMIKLCTKSDNGKRLCIMIYKGMIDKIRERTIQPFPINIQEIIDYDLKNTILQINQSFNHALLDSIESIDIDECCGEQEFQIFDENRIVEDDYYYEMFCTLLIPCYSKQVKIDDRILTGIKKDGRHIGDSFQIQCGCSEYNYIKQCVFSAIDEFISDEEKVMEFLKEKRRKKEIPIVDSVLAEMGDHHNHVQADGKKFSTLNELSVKNKKVLKLLQKLGLFRIIFGRFTSQGVKAVGTMSIYSVDKKITQDIVTVKFNAETGFQIITDLYFPKEIGQLLHDYFKKEQITYQNMSELIDKI
;
A
#
# COMPACT_ATOMS: atom_id res chain seq x y z
N MET A 1 4.41 -18.86 -4.19
CA MET A 1 3.74 -17.56 -3.94
C MET A 1 3.17 -17.62 -2.53
N MET A 2 2.98 -16.51 -1.83
CA MET A 2 2.31 -16.55 -0.51
C MET A 2 0.86 -16.14 -0.72
N SER A 3 -0.06 -17.01 -0.36
CA SER A 3 -1.49 -16.79 -0.53
C SER A 3 -2.12 -16.35 0.79
N VAL A 4 -3.21 -15.60 0.70
CA VAL A 4 -3.91 -15.02 1.84
C VAL A 4 -5.34 -15.53 1.85
N LEU A 5 -5.85 -15.91 3.02
CA LEU A 5 -7.25 -16.29 3.19
C LEU A 5 -8.10 -15.05 3.50
N ILE A 6 -9.38 -15.13 3.17
CA ILE A 6 -10.37 -14.14 3.56
C ILE A 6 -11.31 -14.79 4.56
N ASP A 7 -11.67 -14.03 5.58
CA ASP A 7 -12.72 -14.42 6.51
C ASP A 7 -14.02 -14.77 5.74
N PRO A 8 -14.57 -15.99 5.92
CA PRO A 8 -15.75 -16.46 5.19
C PRO A 8 -16.97 -15.54 5.36
N TYR A 9 -17.10 -14.83 6.48
CA TYR A 9 -18.21 -13.91 6.73
C TYR A 9 -18.13 -12.63 5.87
N MET A 10 -16.98 -12.29 5.29
CA MET A 10 -16.90 -11.23 4.28
C MET A 10 -17.73 -11.57 3.03
N PHE A 11 -17.97 -12.85 2.76
CA PHE A 11 -18.87 -13.32 1.72
C PHE A 11 -20.30 -13.53 2.21
N LYS A 12 -20.63 -13.15 3.44
CA LYS A 12 -21.97 -13.29 4.04
C LYS A 12 -22.65 -11.96 4.32
N LEU A 13 -21.99 -10.85 3.98
CA LEU A 13 -22.53 -9.50 4.12
C LEU A 13 -23.80 -9.33 3.27
N SER A 14 -24.95 -9.42 3.94
CA SER A 14 -26.29 -9.28 3.35
C SER A 14 -26.97 -7.98 3.76
N ASP A 15 -26.53 -7.36 4.85
CA ASP A 15 -27.02 -6.07 5.30
C ASP A 15 -26.39 -4.91 4.51
N THR A 16 -27.23 -3.96 4.08
CA THR A 16 -26.78 -2.83 3.26
C THR A 16 -25.84 -1.87 3.99
N HIS A 17 -25.99 -1.71 5.31
CA HIS A 17 -25.11 -0.87 6.11
C HIS A 17 -23.73 -1.51 6.25
N GLU A 18 -23.66 -2.83 6.50
CA GLU A 18 -22.40 -3.58 6.50
C GLU A 18 -21.70 -3.55 5.15
N ILE A 19 -22.44 -3.75 4.04
CA ILE A 19 -21.86 -3.68 2.69
C ILE A 19 -21.28 -2.29 2.44
N LYS A 20 -22.02 -1.23 2.82
CA LYS A 20 -21.55 0.16 2.68
C LYS A 20 -20.24 0.39 3.44
N ASN A 21 -20.12 -0.15 4.65
CA ASN A 21 -18.90 -0.05 5.47
C ASN A 21 -17.71 -0.81 4.85
N ASN A 22 -17.96 -1.79 3.97
CA ASN A 22 -16.93 -2.63 3.35
C ASN A 22 -16.67 -2.34 1.86
N ILE A 23 -17.31 -1.35 1.24
CA ILE A 23 -17.03 -0.98 -0.17
C ILE A 23 -15.54 -0.76 -0.41
N SER A 24 -14.89 0.01 0.48
CA SER A 24 -13.45 0.30 0.41
C SER A 24 -12.60 -0.97 0.49
N PHE A 25 -13.02 -1.94 1.32
CA PHE A 25 -12.35 -3.24 1.44
C PHE A 25 -12.34 -3.98 0.09
N PHE A 26 -13.51 -4.15 -0.54
CA PHE A 26 -13.62 -4.90 -1.80
C PHE A 26 -12.89 -4.19 -2.95
N LEU A 27 -12.98 -2.87 -3.04
CA LEU A 27 -12.25 -2.11 -4.08
C LEU A 27 -10.73 -2.22 -3.92
N LYS A 28 -10.21 -2.13 -2.70
CA LYS A 28 -8.77 -2.31 -2.40
C LYS A 28 -8.32 -3.74 -2.70
N MET A 29 -9.11 -4.73 -2.32
CA MET A 29 -8.85 -6.14 -2.59
C MET A 29 -8.76 -6.41 -4.09
N ILE A 30 -9.76 -5.97 -4.87
CA ILE A 30 -9.75 -6.09 -6.34
C ILE A 30 -8.48 -5.46 -6.91
N LYS A 31 -8.16 -4.21 -6.51
CA LYS A 31 -6.94 -3.52 -6.95
C LYS A 31 -5.67 -4.31 -6.62
N LEU A 32 -5.55 -4.87 -5.42
CA LEU A 32 -4.38 -5.65 -4.99
C LEU A 32 -4.20 -6.95 -5.79
N CYS A 33 -5.31 -7.57 -6.18
CA CYS A 33 -5.32 -8.80 -6.98
C CYS A 33 -5.21 -8.55 -8.48
N THR A 34 -5.41 -7.34 -8.99
CA THR A 34 -5.35 -7.05 -10.44
C THR A 34 -4.11 -6.27 -10.86
N LYS A 35 -3.19 -5.97 -9.94
CA LYS A 35 -1.95 -5.23 -10.24
C LYS A 35 -1.08 -5.93 -11.28
N SER A 36 -0.75 -5.20 -12.35
CA SER A 36 0.14 -5.62 -13.45
C SER A 36 1.58 -5.10 -13.31
N ASP A 37 1.83 -4.06 -12.52
CA ASP A 37 3.09 -3.32 -12.59
C ASP A 37 3.98 -3.59 -11.37
N ASN A 38 5.04 -4.41 -11.55
CA ASN A 38 6.21 -4.66 -10.67
C ASN A 38 5.95 -4.98 -9.18
N GLY A 39 4.73 -4.88 -8.68
CA GLY A 39 4.29 -5.25 -7.35
C GLY A 39 3.87 -6.71 -7.31
N LYS A 40 4.11 -7.37 -6.17
CA LYS A 40 3.59 -8.72 -5.95
C LYS A 40 2.07 -8.66 -5.90
N ARG A 41 1.42 -9.30 -6.86
CA ARG A 41 -0.02 -9.56 -6.85
C ARG A 41 -0.38 -10.24 -5.53
N LEU A 42 -1.42 -9.74 -4.87
CA LEU A 42 -2.00 -10.44 -3.73
C LEU A 42 -2.69 -11.70 -4.26
N CYS A 43 -2.19 -12.87 -3.87
CA CYS A 43 -2.84 -14.13 -4.19
C CYS A 43 -3.86 -14.44 -3.10
N ILE A 44 -5.12 -14.55 -3.49
CA ILE A 44 -6.21 -14.88 -2.57
C ILE A 44 -6.58 -16.34 -2.79
N MET A 45 -6.69 -17.05 -1.68
CA MET A 45 -7.00 -18.47 -1.65
C MET A 45 -8.35 -18.64 -0.96
N ILE A 46 -9.27 -19.33 -1.63
CA ILE A 46 -10.63 -19.54 -1.14
C ILE A 46 -10.97 -21.01 -1.31
N TYR A 47 -11.62 -21.58 -0.29
CA TYR A 47 -12.14 -22.93 -0.39
C TYR A 47 -13.16 -23.06 -1.52
N LYS A 48 -13.05 -24.15 -2.28
CA LYS A 48 -13.86 -24.41 -3.49
C LYS A 48 -15.36 -24.34 -3.23
N GLY A 49 -15.83 -24.92 -2.12
CA GLY A 49 -17.25 -24.83 -1.75
C GLY A 49 -17.74 -23.41 -1.51
N MET A 50 -16.88 -22.49 -1.04
CA MET A 50 -17.24 -21.07 -0.93
C MET A 50 -17.28 -20.39 -2.30
N ILE A 51 -16.36 -20.72 -3.21
CA ILE A 51 -16.38 -20.23 -4.59
C ILE A 51 -17.66 -20.66 -5.30
N ASP A 52 -18.04 -21.93 -5.17
CA ASP A 52 -19.26 -22.46 -5.77
C ASP A 52 -20.51 -21.74 -5.24
N LYS A 53 -20.59 -21.55 -3.91
CA LYS A 53 -21.64 -20.74 -3.25
C LYS A 53 -21.67 -19.28 -3.70
N ILE A 54 -20.54 -18.70 -4.10
CA ILE A 54 -20.48 -17.31 -4.63
C ILE A 54 -20.95 -17.28 -6.08
N ARG A 55 -20.53 -18.24 -6.90
CA ARG A 55 -20.86 -18.32 -8.34
C ARG A 55 -22.35 -18.50 -8.60
N GLU A 56 -23.07 -19.13 -7.68
CA GLU A 56 -24.53 -19.29 -7.76
C GLU A 56 -25.30 -17.98 -7.51
N ARG A 57 -24.64 -16.91 -7.03
CA ARG A 57 -25.30 -15.65 -6.70
C ARG A 57 -25.41 -14.76 -7.93
N THR A 58 -26.52 -14.03 -8.00
CA THR A 58 -26.73 -12.98 -9.02
C THR A 58 -25.82 -11.78 -8.78
N ILE A 59 -25.58 -11.42 -7.52
CA ILE A 59 -24.66 -10.36 -7.11
C ILE A 59 -23.50 -11.03 -6.38
N GLN A 60 -22.29 -10.80 -6.84
CA GLN A 60 -21.06 -11.36 -6.29
C GLN A 60 -20.21 -10.18 -5.82
N PRO A 61 -19.60 -10.22 -4.63
CA PRO A 61 -19.60 -11.31 -3.65
C PRO A 61 -20.85 -11.37 -2.75
N PHE A 62 -21.79 -10.43 -2.84
CA PHE A 62 -22.80 -10.24 -1.78
C PHE A 62 -24.07 -11.09 -1.96
N PRO A 63 -24.52 -11.86 -0.95
CA PRO A 63 -25.79 -12.60 -0.98
C PRO A 63 -26.99 -11.66 -0.76
N ILE A 64 -27.23 -10.74 -1.69
CA ILE A 64 -28.30 -9.73 -1.61
C ILE A 64 -29.19 -9.71 -2.85
N ASN A 65 -30.40 -9.21 -2.66
CA ASN A 65 -31.26 -8.80 -3.77
C ASN A 65 -31.05 -7.31 -4.09
N ILE A 66 -30.42 -7.02 -5.22
CA ILE A 66 -30.11 -5.64 -5.65
C ILE A 66 -31.37 -4.76 -5.86
N GLN A 67 -32.54 -5.38 -6.01
CA GLN A 67 -33.81 -4.66 -6.17
C GLN A 67 -34.30 -4.04 -4.86
N GLU A 68 -33.87 -4.58 -3.71
CA GLU A 68 -34.30 -4.13 -2.38
C GLU A 68 -33.49 -2.92 -1.87
N ILE A 69 -32.41 -2.55 -2.56
CA ILE A 69 -31.56 -1.40 -2.21
C ILE A 69 -32.17 -0.11 -2.75
N ILE A 70 -32.61 0.75 -1.83
CA ILE A 70 -33.22 2.07 -2.14
C ILE A 70 -32.15 3.10 -2.54
N ASP A 71 -30.99 3.08 -1.87
CA ASP A 71 -29.88 4.00 -2.14
C ASP A 71 -29.27 3.72 -3.53
N TYR A 72 -29.53 4.62 -4.48
CA TYR A 72 -29.11 4.49 -5.88
C TYR A 72 -27.59 4.49 -6.06
N ASP A 73 -26.88 5.30 -5.27
CA ASP A 73 -25.41 5.42 -5.37
C ASP A 73 -24.75 4.15 -4.81
N LEU A 74 -25.25 3.66 -3.68
CA LEU A 74 -24.83 2.38 -3.12
C LEU A 74 -25.10 1.23 -4.10
N LYS A 75 -26.29 1.20 -4.70
CA LYS A 75 -26.68 0.19 -5.69
C LYS A 75 -25.72 0.16 -6.89
N ASN A 76 -25.40 1.33 -7.45
CA ASN A 76 -24.45 1.43 -8.56
C ASN A 76 -23.05 0.95 -8.16
N THR A 77 -22.61 1.32 -6.96
CA THR A 77 -21.29 0.90 -6.44
C THR A 77 -21.22 -0.61 -6.27
N ILE A 78 -22.29 -1.23 -5.75
CA ILE A 78 -22.37 -2.70 -5.63
C ILE A 78 -22.34 -3.37 -7.00
N LEU A 79 -23.06 -2.83 -8.00
CA LEU A 79 -23.03 -3.36 -9.36
C LEU A 79 -21.65 -3.27 -10.00
N GLN A 80 -20.90 -2.18 -9.75
CA GLN A 80 -19.51 -2.04 -10.19
C GLN A 80 -18.58 -3.04 -9.51
N ILE A 81 -18.75 -3.24 -8.20
CA ILE A 81 -18.01 -4.28 -7.46
C ILE A 81 -18.33 -5.65 -8.05
N ASN A 82 -19.61 -5.95 -8.34
CA ASN A 82 -20.01 -7.22 -8.95
C ASN A 82 -19.33 -7.49 -10.28
N GLN A 83 -19.36 -6.52 -11.20
CA GLN A 83 -18.66 -6.64 -12.47
C GLN A 83 -17.15 -6.83 -12.27
N SER A 84 -16.53 -6.04 -11.41
CA SER A 84 -15.09 -6.07 -11.18
C SER A 84 -14.65 -7.35 -10.47
N PHE A 85 -15.46 -7.85 -9.53
CA PHE A 85 -15.22 -9.11 -8.82
C PHE A 85 -15.27 -10.28 -9.81
N ASN A 86 -16.27 -10.32 -10.68
CA ASN A 86 -16.45 -11.39 -11.65
C ASN A 86 -15.35 -11.42 -12.71
N HIS A 87 -14.99 -10.27 -13.25
CA HIS A 87 -14.04 -10.19 -14.37
C HIS A 87 -12.58 -10.10 -13.95
N ALA A 88 -12.30 -9.69 -12.71
CA ALA A 88 -10.94 -9.37 -12.30
C ALA A 88 -10.45 -10.22 -11.12
N LEU A 89 -11.34 -10.56 -10.18
CA LEU A 89 -10.96 -11.25 -8.96
C LEU A 89 -11.23 -12.75 -9.00
N LEU A 90 -12.41 -13.20 -9.48
CA LEU A 90 -12.76 -14.62 -9.47
C LEU A 90 -11.78 -15.50 -10.24
N ASP A 91 -11.34 -15.05 -11.41
CA ASP A 91 -10.36 -15.78 -12.22
C ASP A 91 -8.95 -15.77 -11.61
N SER A 92 -8.71 -14.91 -10.62
CA SER A 92 -7.44 -14.78 -9.93
C SER A 92 -7.35 -15.51 -8.60
N ILE A 93 -8.49 -15.94 -8.07
CA ILE A 93 -8.56 -16.65 -6.80
C ILE A 93 -8.12 -18.09 -7.01
N GLU A 94 -7.19 -18.55 -6.18
CA GLU A 94 -6.83 -19.96 -6.08
C GLU A 94 -7.97 -20.68 -5.35
N SER A 95 -8.78 -21.41 -6.12
CA SER A 95 -9.78 -22.33 -5.58
C SER A 95 -9.09 -23.58 -5.06
N ILE A 96 -9.37 -23.94 -3.81
CA ILE A 96 -8.73 -25.07 -3.15
C ILE A 96 -9.71 -26.14 -2.74
N ASP A 97 -9.36 -27.39 -3.03
CA ASP A 97 -9.97 -28.57 -2.44
C ASP A 97 -9.19 -28.97 -1.19
N ILE A 98 -9.88 -29.54 -0.21
CA ILE A 98 -9.20 -30.10 0.97
C ILE A 98 -8.72 -31.49 0.55
N ASP A 99 -7.43 -31.61 0.22
CA ASP A 99 -6.83 -32.91 -0.07
C ASP A 99 -6.77 -33.76 1.22
N GLU A 100 -6.80 -35.07 1.03
CA GLU A 100 -6.65 -36.04 2.11
C GLU A 100 -5.26 -35.90 2.75
N CYS A 101 -5.22 -35.73 4.08
CA CYS A 101 -3.98 -35.81 4.84
C CYS A 101 -3.52 -37.28 4.92
N CYS A 102 -2.21 -37.53 4.91
CA CYS A 102 -1.65 -38.87 5.13
C CYS A 102 -1.83 -39.38 6.58
N GLY A 103 -2.40 -38.58 7.49
CA GLY A 103 -2.72 -38.93 8.87
C GLY A 103 -4.15 -38.51 9.26
N GLU A 104 -4.53 -38.71 10.51
CA GLU A 104 -5.82 -38.21 11.02
C GLU A 104 -5.81 -36.67 11.02
N GLN A 105 -6.76 -36.03 10.34
CA GLN A 105 -6.91 -34.57 10.33
C GLN A 105 -7.50 -34.09 11.67
N GLU A 106 -6.79 -34.35 12.76
CA GLU A 106 -7.12 -33.80 14.08
C GLU A 106 -6.31 -32.51 14.29
N PHE A 107 -7.00 -31.38 14.25
CA PHE A 107 -6.44 -30.09 14.61
C PHE A 107 -7.14 -29.50 15.83
N GLN A 108 -6.38 -28.72 16.58
CA GLN A 108 -6.87 -27.98 17.73
C GLN A 108 -6.77 -26.49 17.43
N ILE A 109 -7.82 -25.76 17.79
CA ILE A 109 -7.83 -24.31 17.73
C ILE A 109 -7.76 -23.77 19.15
N PHE A 110 -6.77 -22.92 19.40
CA PHE A 110 -6.63 -22.18 20.64
C PHE A 110 -6.97 -20.73 20.38
N ASP A 111 -8.09 -20.28 20.92
CA ASP A 111 -8.53 -18.89 20.84
C ASP A 111 -9.31 -18.50 22.10
N GLU A 112 -9.41 -17.20 22.36
CA GLU A 112 -10.16 -16.69 23.51
C GLU A 112 -11.69 -16.75 23.27
N ASN A 113 -12.11 -16.85 22.01
CA ASN A 113 -13.46 -16.58 21.57
C ASN A 113 -14.20 -17.80 20.98
N ARG A 114 -13.65 -19.02 21.11
CA ARG A 114 -14.21 -20.30 20.66
C ARG A 114 -14.62 -20.39 19.19
N ILE A 115 -13.72 -19.97 18.28
CA ILE A 115 -13.98 -19.94 16.83
C ILE A 115 -14.27 -21.33 16.25
N VAL A 116 -13.81 -22.38 16.95
CA VAL A 116 -14.01 -23.78 16.57
C VAL A 116 -15.48 -24.23 16.65
N GLU A 117 -16.32 -23.52 17.42
CA GLU A 117 -17.76 -23.80 17.51
C GLU A 117 -18.55 -23.25 16.32
N ASP A 118 -17.92 -22.48 15.43
CA ASP A 118 -18.56 -21.86 14.27
C ASP A 118 -18.18 -22.60 12.97
N ASP A 119 -19.14 -23.36 12.45
CA ASP A 119 -19.02 -24.19 11.26
C ASP A 119 -18.57 -23.41 10.01
N TYR A 120 -18.81 -22.10 9.94
CA TYR A 120 -18.37 -21.29 8.80
C TYR A 120 -16.84 -21.23 8.66
N TYR A 121 -16.09 -21.45 9.75
CA TYR A 121 -14.63 -21.43 9.72
C TYR A 121 -14.00 -22.80 9.49
N TYR A 122 -14.76 -23.89 9.56
CA TYR A 122 -14.20 -25.24 9.44
C TYR A 122 -13.40 -25.42 8.13
N GLU A 123 -13.99 -25.05 6.99
CA GLU A 123 -13.35 -25.10 5.66
C GLU A 123 -12.06 -24.23 5.63
N MET A 124 -12.07 -23.10 6.33
CA MET A 124 -10.90 -22.21 6.46
C MET A 124 -9.79 -22.86 7.29
N PHE A 125 -10.12 -23.53 8.40
CA PHE A 125 -9.14 -24.25 9.22
C PHE A 125 -8.49 -25.40 8.47
N CYS A 126 -9.28 -26.19 7.75
CA CYS A 126 -8.73 -27.25 6.89
C CYS A 126 -7.77 -26.68 5.84
N THR A 127 -8.10 -25.51 5.26
CA THR A 127 -7.22 -24.82 4.30
C THR A 127 -5.91 -24.36 4.97
N LEU A 128 -5.95 -23.87 6.21
CA LEU A 128 -4.76 -23.47 6.97
C LEU A 128 -3.80 -24.63 7.27
N LEU A 129 -4.25 -25.88 7.18
CA LEU A 129 -3.41 -27.06 7.38
C LEU A 129 -2.67 -27.50 6.10
N ILE A 130 -3.01 -26.98 4.92
CA ILE A 130 -2.36 -27.37 3.66
C ILE A 130 -0.82 -27.27 3.73
N PRO A 131 -0.21 -26.22 4.31
CA PRO A 131 1.25 -26.15 4.43
C PRO A 131 1.88 -27.31 5.23
N CYS A 132 1.10 -27.99 6.09
CA CYS A 132 1.55 -29.15 6.86
C CYS A 132 1.86 -30.35 5.96
N TYR A 133 0.99 -30.65 4.98
CA TYR A 133 1.14 -31.81 4.09
C TYR A 133 1.61 -31.45 2.67
N SER A 134 1.54 -30.17 2.27
CA SER A 134 2.06 -29.65 1.01
C SER A 134 3.01 -28.47 1.25
N LYS A 135 4.29 -28.78 1.46
CA LYS A 135 5.36 -27.80 1.75
C LYS A 135 5.56 -26.73 0.67
N GLN A 136 4.98 -26.91 -0.52
CA GLN A 136 5.05 -25.94 -1.62
C GLN A 136 4.06 -24.78 -1.44
N VAL A 137 2.95 -25.01 -0.73
CA VAL A 137 1.92 -24.02 -0.46
C VAL A 137 2.32 -23.22 0.77
N LYS A 138 2.28 -21.88 0.65
CA LYS A 138 2.52 -20.96 1.77
C LYS A 138 1.31 -20.07 1.95
N ILE A 139 0.75 -20.06 3.15
CA ILE A 139 -0.37 -19.21 3.54
C ILE A 139 0.15 -18.16 4.52
N ASP A 140 -0.20 -16.90 4.31
CA ASP A 140 0.12 -15.80 5.24
C ASP A 140 -0.54 -16.07 6.61
N ASP A 141 0.05 -15.53 7.68
CA ASP A 141 -0.52 -15.63 9.03
C ASP A 141 -1.70 -14.68 9.22
N ARG A 142 -1.87 -13.72 8.32
CA ARG A 142 -2.97 -12.76 8.33
C ARG A 142 -4.14 -13.25 7.50
N ILE A 143 -5.34 -13.11 8.04
CA ILE A 143 -6.61 -13.42 7.38
C ILE A 143 -7.33 -12.10 7.10
N LEU A 144 -7.67 -11.86 5.84
CA LEU A 144 -8.32 -10.63 5.40
C LEU A 144 -9.74 -10.52 5.95
N THR A 145 -10.02 -9.43 6.64
CA THR A 145 -11.34 -9.14 7.18
C THR A 145 -11.68 -7.65 7.11
N GLY A 146 -12.95 -7.34 7.27
CA GLY A 146 -13.52 -6.00 7.27
C GLY A 146 -14.46 -5.77 8.45
N ILE A 147 -15.26 -4.71 8.38
CA ILE A 147 -16.16 -4.30 9.46
C ILE A 147 -17.48 -5.05 9.33
N LYS A 148 -17.73 -6.03 10.19
CA LYS A 148 -18.94 -6.84 10.15
C LYS A 148 -19.42 -7.18 11.55
N LYS A 149 -20.70 -7.52 11.65
CA LYS A 149 -21.41 -7.88 12.86
C LYS A 149 -21.09 -9.31 13.29
N ASP A 150 -21.13 -10.24 12.33
CA ASP A 150 -20.94 -11.66 12.58
C ASP A 150 -19.53 -12.11 12.17
N GLY A 151 -19.00 -13.09 12.90
CA GLY A 151 -17.64 -13.60 12.72
C GLY A 151 -16.57 -12.82 13.50
N ARG A 152 -15.33 -12.82 13.00
CA ARG A 152 -14.16 -12.29 13.71
C ARG A 152 -13.84 -10.86 13.32
N HIS A 153 -13.38 -10.07 14.26
CA HIS A 153 -13.06 -8.66 14.04
C HIS A 153 -11.57 -8.47 13.76
N ILE A 154 -11.22 -7.30 13.21
CA ILE A 154 -9.82 -6.91 12.99
C ILE A 154 -9.11 -6.90 14.35
N GLY A 155 -7.95 -7.58 14.42
CA GLY A 155 -7.14 -7.74 15.63
C GLY A 155 -7.41 -9.04 16.39
N ASP A 156 -8.53 -9.74 16.11
CA ASP A 156 -8.76 -11.06 16.69
C ASP A 156 -7.67 -12.03 16.22
N SER A 157 -7.29 -12.97 17.08
CA SER A 157 -6.25 -13.95 16.76
C SER A 157 -6.60 -15.33 17.30
N PHE A 158 -6.03 -16.35 16.68
CA PHE A 158 -6.12 -17.73 17.12
C PHE A 158 -4.86 -18.49 16.73
N GLN A 159 -4.63 -19.62 17.37
CA GLN A 159 -3.59 -20.57 17.01
C GLN A 159 -4.23 -21.86 16.50
N ILE A 160 -3.77 -22.35 15.36
CA ILE A 160 -4.09 -23.70 14.90
C ILE A 160 -2.88 -24.60 15.14
N GLN A 161 -3.13 -25.77 15.72
CA GLN A 161 -2.14 -26.82 15.90
C GLN A 161 -2.63 -28.12 15.28
N CYS A 162 -1.74 -28.84 14.62
CA CYS A 162 -1.97 -30.19 14.11
C CYS A 162 -0.70 -30.99 14.36
N GLY A 163 -0.80 -32.16 14.97
CA GLY A 163 0.34 -33.01 15.26
C GLY A 163 0.08 -34.43 14.79
N CYS A 164 0.99 -34.98 13.98
CA CYS A 164 1.02 -36.40 13.66
C CYS A 164 2.37 -37.00 14.09
N SER A 165 2.53 -38.31 13.91
CA SER A 165 3.79 -39.02 14.21
C SER A 165 5.02 -38.47 13.47
N GLU A 166 4.81 -37.75 12.37
CA GLU A 166 5.89 -37.23 11.52
C GLU A 166 6.20 -35.75 11.75
N TYR A 167 5.20 -34.93 12.09
CA TYR A 167 5.34 -33.48 12.12
C TYR A 167 4.34 -32.80 13.05
N ASN A 168 4.82 -31.76 13.75
CA ASN A 168 4.00 -30.86 14.56
C ASN A 168 3.91 -29.50 13.87
N TYR A 169 2.72 -29.15 13.41
CA TYR A 169 2.38 -27.89 12.79
C TYR A 169 1.74 -26.96 13.81
N ILE A 170 2.26 -25.74 13.92
CA ILE A 170 1.69 -24.68 14.76
C ILE A 170 1.71 -23.40 13.92
N LYS A 171 0.56 -22.73 13.81
CA LYS A 171 0.43 -21.44 13.13
C LYS A 171 -0.40 -20.49 13.96
N GLN A 172 0.16 -19.31 14.22
CA GLN A 172 -0.59 -18.20 14.80
C GLN A 172 -1.22 -17.40 13.66
N CYS A 173 -2.52 -17.16 13.73
CA CYS A 173 -3.25 -16.36 12.75
C CYS A 173 -3.83 -15.10 13.40
N VAL A 174 -3.93 -14.03 12.62
CA VAL A 174 -4.57 -12.77 13.01
C VAL A 174 -5.50 -12.28 11.92
N PHE A 175 -6.66 -11.78 12.31
CA PHE A 175 -7.60 -11.13 11.41
C PHE A 175 -7.15 -9.69 11.15
N SER A 176 -6.77 -9.39 9.91
CA SER A 176 -6.15 -8.12 9.51
C SER A 176 -7.01 -7.33 8.53
N ALA A 177 -6.91 -6.01 8.62
CA ALA A 177 -7.52 -5.12 7.65
C ALA A 177 -6.79 -5.17 6.30
N ILE A 178 -7.50 -4.92 5.19
CA ILE A 178 -6.89 -4.85 3.85
C ILE A 178 -5.75 -3.82 3.74
N ASP A 179 -5.77 -2.77 4.57
CA ASP A 179 -4.76 -1.70 4.60
C ASP A 179 -3.38 -2.18 5.10
N GLU A 180 -3.32 -3.32 5.78
CA GLU A 180 -2.06 -3.97 6.18
C GLU A 180 -1.35 -4.67 5.01
N PHE A 181 -2.04 -4.84 3.88
CA PHE A 181 -1.50 -5.45 2.66
C PHE A 181 -1.11 -4.41 1.61
N ILE A 182 -1.39 -3.13 1.87
CA ILE A 182 -1.00 -2.00 1.02
C ILE A 182 0.37 -1.51 1.50
N SER A 183 1.33 -1.41 0.58
CA SER A 183 2.67 -0.90 0.91
C SER A 183 2.62 0.58 1.32
N ASP A 184 3.55 1.00 2.16
CA ASP A 184 3.63 2.40 2.57
C ASP A 184 3.80 3.34 1.38
N GLU A 185 4.55 2.91 0.35
CA GLU A 185 4.69 3.65 -0.91
C GLU A 185 3.34 3.87 -1.59
N GLU A 186 2.49 2.85 -1.67
CA GLU A 186 1.16 2.99 -2.26
C GLU A 186 0.24 3.86 -1.41
N LYS A 187 0.32 3.77 -0.08
CA LYS A 187 -0.41 4.68 0.81
C LYS A 187 -0.02 6.12 0.50
N VAL A 188 1.28 6.40 0.44
CA VAL A 188 1.79 7.73 0.08
C VAL A 188 1.30 8.17 -1.31
N MET A 189 1.31 7.27 -2.31
CA MET A 189 0.82 7.58 -3.65
C MET A 189 -0.65 8.00 -3.65
N GLU A 190 -1.52 7.29 -2.94
CA GLU A 190 -2.94 7.63 -2.85
C GLU A 190 -3.15 8.97 -2.12
N PHE A 191 -2.39 9.24 -1.06
CA PHE A 191 -2.42 10.56 -0.39
C PHE A 191 -1.98 11.70 -1.32
N LEU A 192 -0.90 11.50 -2.09
CA LEU A 192 -0.42 12.52 -3.05
C LEU A 192 -1.46 12.77 -4.16
N LYS A 193 -2.07 11.71 -4.71
CA LYS A 193 -3.16 11.83 -5.70
C LYS A 193 -4.34 12.61 -5.15
N GLU A 194 -4.75 12.31 -3.92
CA GLU A 194 -5.87 12.98 -3.29
C GLU A 194 -5.58 14.47 -3.07
N LYS A 195 -4.41 14.81 -2.53
CA LYS A 195 -3.98 16.21 -2.36
C LYS A 195 -3.91 16.96 -3.69
N ARG A 196 -3.40 16.31 -4.74
CA ARG A 196 -3.37 16.89 -6.10
C ARG A 196 -4.78 17.13 -6.63
N ARG A 197 -5.70 16.16 -6.51
CA ARG A 197 -7.11 16.29 -6.90
C ARG A 197 -7.81 17.43 -6.16
N LYS A 198 -7.53 17.60 -4.88
CA LYS A 198 -8.06 18.68 -4.03
C LYS A 198 -7.34 20.03 -4.25
N LYS A 199 -6.32 20.09 -5.11
CA LYS A 199 -5.48 21.27 -5.37
C LYS A 199 -4.79 21.81 -4.10
N GLU A 200 -4.47 20.94 -3.16
CA GLU A 200 -3.76 21.27 -1.92
C GLU A 200 -2.24 21.36 -2.11
N ILE A 201 -1.74 21.07 -3.31
CA ILE A 201 -0.34 21.19 -3.70
C ILE A 201 -0.20 22.43 -4.59
N PRO A 202 -0.03 23.64 -4.02
CA PRO A 202 0.18 24.85 -4.81
C PRO A 202 1.52 24.76 -5.55
N ILE A 203 1.48 24.93 -6.87
CA ILE A 203 2.67 25.01 -7.71
C ILE A 203 2.96 26.49 -7.96
N VAL A 204 4.17 26.93 -7.59
CA VAL A 204 4.62 28.31 -7.85
C VAL A 204 5.41 28.37 -9.15
N ASP A 205 5.29 29.46 -9.90
CA ASP A 205 6.01 29.64 -11.17
C ASP A 205 7.52 29.88 -10.96
N SER A 206 7.87 30.57 -9.87
CA SER A 206 9.24 30.88 -9.51
C SER A 206 9.57 30.37 -8.11
N VAL A 207 10.42 29.35 -8.05
CA VAL A 207 10.97 28.82 -6.79
C VAL A 207 12.18 29.65 -6.40
N LEU A 208 12.15 30.22 -5.20
CA LEU A 208 13.28 30.96 -4.64
C LEU A 208 14.44 30.00 -4.35
N ALA A 209 15.65 30.38 -4.76
CA ALA A 209 16.86 29.60 -4.54
C ALA A 209 17.96 30.51 -4.00
N GLU A 210 18.40 30.23 -2.78
CA GLU A 210 19.32 31.09 -2.04
C GLU A 210 20.52 30.29 -1.53
N MET A 211 21.65 30.98 -1.35
CA MET A 211 22.81 30.44 -0.65
C MET A 211 22.71 30.79 0.83
N GLY A 212 22.83 29.79 1.71
CA GLY A 212 22.95 29.98 3.15
C GLY A 212 24.38 30.32 3.61
N ASP A 213 25.38 30.14 2.74
CA ASP A 213 26.81 30.42 2.99
C ASP A 213 27.41 31.27 1.85
N HIS A 214 28.50 31.99 2.10
CA HIS A 214 29.10 32.98 1.20
C HIS A 214 29.87 32.37 0.01
N HIS A 215 30.09 31.05 -0.02
CA HIS A 215 30.83 30.38 -1.09
C HIS A 215 29.89 29.60 -2.03
N ASN A 216 29.83 30.02 -3.31
CA ASN A 216 29.02 29.35 -4.33
C ASN A 216 29.69 28.06 -4.83
N HIS A 217 29.44 26.96 -4.12
CA HIS A 217 29.83 25.62 -4.56
C HIS A 217 28.70 24.88 -5.27
N VAL A 218 27.63 25.57 -5.67
CA VAL A 218 26.51 24.94 -6.37
C VAL A 218 26.77 24.87 -7.87
N GLN A 219 27.22 25.97 -8.48
CA GLN A 219 27.41 26.07 -9.94
C GLN A 219 28.88 26.10 -10.34
N ALA A 220 29.24 25.34 -11.39
CA ALA A 220 30.62 25.28 -11.89
C ALA A 220 31.10 26.61 -12.48
N ASP A 221 30.18 27.41 -13.03
CA ASP A 221 30.49 28.73 -13.60
C ASP A 221 30.54 29.86 -12.54
N GLY A 222 30.28 29.54 -11.27
CA GLY A 222 30.28 30.48 -10.15
C GLY A 222 29.17 31.54 -10.20
N LYS A 223 28.25 31.49 -11.17
CA LYS A 223 27.19 32.50 -11.31
C LYS A 223 26.28 32.50 -10.10
N LYS A 224 25.99 33.69 -9.59
CA LYS A 224 24.96 33.91 -8.58
C LYS A 224 23.59 33.57 -9.16
N PHE A 225 22.70 33.12 -8.28
CA PHE A 225 21.33 32.78 -8.61
C PHE A 225 20.43 33.23 -7.46
N SER A 226 19.17 33.46 -7.78
CA SER A 226 18.08 33.81 -6.86
C SER A 226 16.84 32.94 -7.07
N THR A 227 16.79 32.21 -8.20
CA THR A 227 15.68 31.34 -8.57
C THR A 227 16.18 29.99 -9.08
N LEU A 228 15.33 28.97 -8.96
CA LEU A 228 15.59 27.63 -9.52
C LEU A 228 15.89 27.65 -11.03
N ASN A 229 15.30 28.59 -11.78
CA ASN A 229 15.48 28.65 -13.22
C ASN A 229 16.88 29.11 -13.64
N GLU A 230 17.55 29.89 -12.80
CA GLU A 230 18.92 30.37 -13.00
C GLU A 230 19.99 29.29 -12.75
N LEU A 231 19.63 28.20 -12.06
CA LEU A 231 20.54 27.08 -11.86
C LEU A 231 20.88 26.37 -13.18
N SER A 232 22.06 25.74 -13.22
CA SER A 232 22.50 24.91 -14.32
C SER A 232 21.50 23.77 -14.59
N VAL A 233 21.45 23.30 -15.84
CA VAL A 233 20.57 22.18 -16.23
C VAL A 233 20.86 20.95 -15.38
N LYS A 234 22.13 20.67 -15.03
CA LYS A 234 22.49 19.51 -14.24
C LYS A 234 21.93 19.61 -12.81
N ASN A 235 22.04 20.79 -12.19
CA ASN A 235 21.58 20.99 -10.82
C ASN A 235 20.04 21.04 -10.70
N LYS A 236 19.34 21.64 -11.67
CA LYS A 236 17.87 21.84 -11.54
C LYS A 236 16.99 20.68 -11.97
N LYS A 237 17.55 19.59 -12.52
CA LYS A 237 16.78 18.46 -13.09
C LYS A 237 15.75 17.88 -12.12
N VAL A 238 16.18 17.43 -10.94
CA VAL A 238 15.27 16.85 -9.92
C VAL A 238 14.46 17.95 -9.23
N LEU A 239 15.08 19.10 -8.95
CA LEU A 239 14.41 20.24 -8.30
C LEU A 239 13.20 20.75 -9.10
N LYS A 240 13.27 20.75 -10.43
CA LYS A 240 12.11 21.07 -11.30
C LYS A 240 10.97 20.07 -11.20
N LEU A 241 11.25 18.79 -10.92
CA LEU A 241 10.20 17.81 -10.67
C LEU A 241 9.59 18.04 -9.28
N LEU A 242 10.41 18.36 -8.28
CA LEU A 242 9.93 18.71 -6.94
C LEU A 242 9.07 19.98 -6.93
N GLN A 243 9.32 20.94 -7.84
CA GLN A 243 8.42 22.09 -8.07
C GLN A 243 7.00 21.65 -8.42
N LYS A 244 6.82 20.55 -9.16
CA LYS A 244 5.49 20.00 -9.47
C LYS A 244 4.80 19.38 -8.25
N LEU A 245 5.53 19.14 -7.16
CA LEU A 245 5.00 18.76 -5.85
C LEU A 245 4.99 19.93 -4.86
N GLY A 246 5.05 21.17 -5.36
CA GLY A 246 4.90 22.36 -4.52
C GLY A 246 6.17 22.83 -3.83
N LEU A 247 7.36 22.39 -4.26
CA LEU A 247 8.60 23.05 -3.84
C LEU A 247 8.52 24.55 -4.16
N PHE A 248 8.69 25.42 -3.17
CA PHE A 248 8.61 26.88 -3.37
C PHE A 248 9.85 27.65 -2.90
N ARG A 249 10.71 27.05 -2.08
CA ARG A 249 11.99 27.65 -1.67
C ARG A 249 13.09 26.60 -1.46
N ILE A 250 14.32 26.98 -1.78
CA ILE A 250 15.54 26.18 -1.66
C ILE A 250 16.61 27.02 -0.96
N ILE A 251 17.25 26.45 0.07
CA ILE A 251 18.40 27.06 0.74
C ILE A 251 19.58 26.09 0.69
N PHE A 252 20.63 26.45 -0.05
CA PHE A 252 21.87 25.68 -0.14
C PHE A 252 22.80 26.06 1.01
N GLY A 253 22.93 25.18 2.00
CA GLY A 253 23.73 25.41 3.19
C GLY A 253 25.17 24.90 3.08
N ARG A 254 25.63 24.25 4.15
CA ARG A 254 27.02 23.77 4.28
C ARG A 254 27.33 22.65 3.29
N PHE A 255 28.59 22.55 2.88
CA PHE A 255 29.05 21.57 1.91
C PHE A 255 30.19 20.70 2.45
N THR A 256 30.37 19.52 1.86
CA THR A 256 31.49 18.61 2.10
C THR A 256 32.10 18.15 0.78
N SER A 257 33.40 17.85 0.79
CA SER A 257 34.15 17.35 -0.38
C SER A 257 33.89 15.86 -0.70
N GLN A 258 32.94 15.23 -0.01
CA GLN A 258 32.54 13.85 -0.28
C GLN A 258 31.40 13.82 -1.30
N GLY A 259 31.67 13.44 -2.54
CA GLY A 259 30.62 13.37 -3.56
C GLY A 259 30.96 12.55 -4.78
N VAL A 260 30.99 11.21 -4.67
CA VAL A 260 30.92 10.33 -5.85
C VAL A 260 29.50 9.77 -5.95
N LYS A 261 28.56 10.61 -6.37
CA LYS A 261 27.23 10.22 -6.84
C LYS A 261 26.84 11.09 -8.04
N ALA A 262 25.85 10.65 -8.82
CA ALA A 262 25.40 11.39 -10.01
C ALA A 262 24.95 12.82 -9.66
N VAL A 263 25.35 13.80 -10.47
CA VAL A 263 25.04 15.23 -10.30
C VAL A 263 23.52 15.48 -10.34
N GLY A 264 23.04 16.42 -9.53
CA GLY A 264 21.64 16.85 -9.49
C GLY A 264 20.71 15.87 -8.76
N THR A 265 21.29 14.86 -8.11
CA THR A 265 20.57 13.91 -7.27
C THR A 265 20.64 14.32 -5.80
N MET A 266 19.75 13.76 -4.98
CA MET A 266 19.74 14.03 -3.55
C MET A 266 19.25 12.85 -2.75
N SER A 267 19.52 12.82 -1.45
CA SER A 267 18.88 11.89 -0.52
C SER A 267 18.32 12.67 0.67
N ILE A 268 17.11 12.34 1.11
CA ILE A 268 16.50 12.98 2.27
C ILE A 268 17.25 12.56 3.54
N TYR A 269 17.62 13.54 4.34
CA TYR A 269 18.29 13.34 5.63
C TYR A 269 17.31 13.46 6.79
N SER A 270 16.43 14.46 6.76
CA SER A 270 15.43 14.70 7.79
C SER A 270 14.28 15.55 7.28
N VAL A 271 13.15 15.51 7.98
CA VAL A 271 11.99 16.38 7.74
C VAL A 271 11.62 17.07 9.04
N ASP A 272 11.52 18.40 9.00
CA ASP A 272 11.03 19.24 10.09
C ASP A 272 9.64 19.77 9.74
N LYS A 273 8.64 19.39 10.55
CA LYS A 273 7.23 19.74 10.33
C LYS A 273 6.91 21.04 11.06
N LYS A 274 6.65 22.10 10.31
CA LYS A 274 6.15 23.37 10.86
C LYS A 274 4.63 23.45 10.70
N ILE A 275 4.05 24.49 11.31
CA ILE A 275 2.60 24.71 11.32
C ILE A 275 2.05 24.85 9.89
N THR A 276 2.79 25.54 9.02
CA THR A 276 2.34 25.90 7.67
C THR A 276 3.10 25.21 6.54
N GLN A 277 4.24 24.58 6.84
CA GLN A 277 5.16 24.07 5.82
C GLN A 277 6.00 22.92 6.38
N ASP A 278 6.51 22.08 5.49
CA ASP A 278 7.54 21.10 5.80
C ASP A 278 8.89 21.59 5.27
N ILE A 279 9.95 21.37 6.05
CA ILE A 279 11.33 21.62 5.63
C ILE A 279 12.02 20.27 5.49
N VAL A 280 12.37 19.92 4.26
CA VAL A 280 13.07 18.68 3.92
C VAL A 280 14.55 18.98 3.74
N THR A 281 15.36 18.54 4.69
CA THR A 281 16.82 18.66 4.59
C THR A 281 17.34 17.49 3.78
N VAL A 282 18.07 17.79 2.70
CA VAL A 282 18.63 16.81 1.77
C VAL A 282 20.14 16.95 1.64
N LYS A 283 20.79 15.84 1.30
CA LYS A 283 22.18 15.84 0.82
C LYS A 283 22.17 15.92 -0.71
N PHE A 284 22.38 17.12 -1.25
CA PHE A 284 22.33 17.42 -2.67
C PHE A 284 23.71 17.28 -3.32
N ASN A 285 23.84 16.53 -4.42
CA ASN A 285 25.11 16.40 -5.14
C ASN A 285 25.17 17.43 -6.27
N ALA A 286 25.99 18.46 -6.09
CA ALA A 286 26.14 19.56 -7.04
C ALA A 286 27.09 19.19 -8.20
N GLU A 287 26.98 19.92 -9.32
CA GLU A 287 27.81 19.70 -10.50
C GLU A 287 29.30 20.00 -10.30
N THR A 288 29.62 20.74 -9.24
CA THR A 288 30.97 21.07 -8.77
C THR A 288 31.67 19.90 -8.06
N GLY A 289 30.97 18.78 -7.83
CA GLY A 289 31.47 17.62 -7.10
C GLY A 289 31.29 17.70 -5.58
N PHE A 290 30.74 18.80 -5.06
CA PHE A 290 30.43 18.94 -3.64
C PHE A 290 29.06 18.34 -3.29
N GLN A 291 28.96 17.79 -2.08
CA GLN A 291 27.68 17.46 -1.48
C GLN A 291 27.25 18.58 -0.55
N ILE A 292 26.04 19.09 -0.74
CA ILE A 292 25.52 20.29 -0.08
C ILE A 292 24.30 19.91 0.76
N ILE A 293 24.33 20.25 2.05
CA ILE A 293 23.15 20.18 2.91
C ILE A 293 22.19 21.27 2.47
N THR A 294 21.06 20.87 1.91
CA THR A 294 20.11 21.78 1.26
C THR A 294 18.75 21.63 1.93
N ASP A 295 18.14 22.74 2.31
CA ASP A 295 16.78 22.76 2.84
C ASP A 295 15.79 23.07 1.72
N LEU A 296 14.80 22.19 1.57
CA LEU A 296 13.74 22.29 0.57
C LEU A 296 12.40 22.52 1.27
N TYR A 297 11.70 23.57 0.87
CA TYR A 297 10.47 24.00 1.52
C TYR A 297 9.25 23.59 0.71
N PHE A 298 8.33 22.89 1.38
CA PHE A 298 7.10 22.38 0.79
C PHE A 298 5.87 22.79 1.62
N PRO A 299 4.66 22.80 1.02
CA PRO A 299 3.42 22.82 1.77
C PRO A 299 3.42 21.71 2.83
N LYS A 300 2.69 21.95 3.91
CA LYS A 300 2.54 21.02 5.02
C LYS A 300 2.21 19.60 4.52
N GLU A 301 2.79 18.59 5.17
CA GLU A 301 2.66 17.14 4.91
C GLU A 301 3.36 16.61 3.66
N ILE A 302 3.65 17.45 2.65
CA ILE A 302 4.29 16.98 1.41
C ILE A 302 5.72 16.51 1.66
N GLY A 303 6.46 17.20 2.53
CA GLY A 303 7.84 16.82 2.86
C GLY A 303 7.90 15.46 3.53
N GLN A 304 6.96 15.18 4.43
CA GLN A 304 6.85 13.87 5.07
C GLN A 304 6.48 12.76 4.06
N LEU A 305 5.52 13.00 3.17
CA LEU A 305 5.13 12.04 2.15
C LEU A 305 6.32 11.68 1.24
N LEU A 306 7.10 12.68 0.82
CA LEU A 306 8.32 12.43 0.03
C LEU A 306 9.35 11.59 0.80
N HIS A 307 9.53 11.86 2.09
CA HIS A 307 10.40 11.06 2.95
C HIS A 307 9.91 9.62 3.09
N ASP A 308 8.61 9.39 3.24
CA ASP A 308 8.06 8.04 3.41
C ASP A 308 8.08 7.24 2.11
N TYR A 309 7.94 7.91 0.95
CA TYR A 309 8.06 7.28 -0.37
C TYR A 309 9.50 6.89 -0.69
N PHE A 310 10.45 7.84 -0.62
CA PHE A 310 11.83 7.59 -0.99
C PHE A 310 12.65 6.95 0.14
N LYS A 311 12.18 6.99 1.39
CA LYS A 311 12.87 6.46 2.57
C LYS A 311 14.32 6.97 2.61
N LYS A 312 15.29 6.06 2.51
CA LYS A 312 16.74 6.37 2.46
C LYS A 312 17.32 6.30 1.05
N GLU A 313 16.49 6.09 0.03
CA GLU A 313 16.92 6.00 -1.35
C GLU A 313 17.35 7.35 -1.90
N GLN A 314 18.16 7.27 -2.96
CA GLN A 314 18.57 8.45 -3.69
C GLN A 314 17.47 8.88 -4.65
N ILE A 315 17.05 10.12 -4.54
CA ILE A 315 16.16 10.78 -5.50
C ILE A 315 16.99 11.12 -6.74
N THR A 316 16.58 10.53 -7.85
CA THR A 316 17.13 10.71 -9.19
C THR A 316 16.07 11.34 -10.09
N TYR A 317 16.45 11.73 -11.30
CA TYR A 317 15.47 12.21 -12.27
C TYR A 317 14.45 11.11 -12.63
N GLN A 318 14.90 9.87 -12.76
CA GLN A 318 14.07 8.75 -13.21
C GLN A 318 12.97 8.41 -12.21
N ASN A 319 13.33 8.04 -10.98
CA ASN A 319 12.34 7.66 -9.96
C ASN A 319 11.42 8.83 -9.56
N MET A 320 11.91 10.07 -9.63
CA MET A 320 11.09 11.26 -9.42
C MET A 320 10.13 11.51 -10.59
N SER A 321 10.55 11.28 -11.84
CA SER A 321 9.66 11.41 -13.00
C SER A 321 8.54 10.37 -12.95
N GLU A 322 8.88 9.11 -12.65
CA GLU A 322 7.91 8.04 -12.48
C GLU A 322 6.88 8.35 -11.39
N LEU A 323 7.32 8.95 -10.27
CA LEU A 323 6.42 9.43 -9.22
C LEU A 323 5.44 10.48 -9.77
N ILE A 324 5.94 11.51 -10.47
CA ILE A 324 5.10 12.58 -11.04
C ILE A 324 4.08 12.06 -12.04
N ASP A 325 4.45 11.08 -12.86
CA ASP A 325 3.58 10.50 -13.89
C ASP A 325 2.46 9.64 -13.29
N LYS A 326 2.68 9.09 -12.09
CA LYS A 326 1.70 8.26 -11.37
C LYS A 326 0.72 9.03 -10.49
N ILE A 327 0.96 10.32 -10.20
CA ILE A 327 0.12 11.18 -9.33
C ILE A 327 -0.82 12.03 -10.17
#